data_AF-A0A1H7HZP3-F1
#
_entry.id   AF-A0A1H7HZP3-F1
#
_cell.length_a   1.000
_cell.length_b   1.000
_cell.length_c   1.000
_cell.angle_alpha   90.00
_cell.angle_beta   90.00
_cell.angle_gamma   90.00
#
_symmetry.space_group_name_H-M   'P 1'
#
loop_
_entity.id
_entity.type
_entity.pdbx_description
1 polymer ?
#
loop_
_entity_poly.entity_id
_entity_poly.type
_entity_poly.pdbx_seq_one_letter_code
_entity_poly.pdbx_strand_id
1 'polypeptide(L)'
;MLFPLTSDDLTSVLPPEQVVRTDWSAAAEVIAAPDAVAFLSEVGVPWCSGVFHLGSSLAPTSTPDRLVSERGSLPMVIDTPFGELGSLGGLQYVLVYVRRSDGVVFATSENSDEGYERIHSDVSSLSKLLLLIESKAPDPDLPYAEALPLYARAAAEIEAEISAVDPAPFADPDGFWTDFLDSFGGGIYPRKPR
;
A
#
# COMPACT_ATOMS: atom_id res chain seq x y z
N MET A 1 6.26 8.89 12.14
CA MET A 1 6.32 7.64 11.36
C MET A 1 6.51 6.45 12.26
N LEU A 2 5.72 5.39 12.05
CA LEU A 2 5.81 4.12 12.77
C LEU A 2 7.00 3.28 12.33
N PHE A 3 7.24 3.21 11.03
CA PHE A 3 8.39 2.49 10.47
C PHE A 3 9.44 3.49 9.99
N PRO A 4 10.68 3.43 10.49
CA PRO A 4 11.75 4.35 10.11
C PRO A 4 12.40 3.93 8.78
N LEU A 5 11.58 3.76 7.73
CA LEU A 5 12.06 3.39 6.40
C LEU A 5 12.78 4.54 5.73
N THR A 6 13.87 4.21 5.05
CA THR A 6 14.59 5.09 4.14
C THR A 6 14.36 4.67 2.69
N SER A 7 14.69 5.56 1.75
CA SER A 7 14.79 5.22 0.33
C SER A 7 15.62 3.95 0.11
N ASP A 8 16.76 3.86 0.80
CA ASP A 8 17.74 2.78 0.61
C ASP A 8 17.18 1.43 1.10
N ASP A 9 16.39 1.44 2.18
CA ASP A 9 15.69 0.24 2.65
C ASP A 9 14.75 -0.33 1.58
N LEU A 10 14.07 0.55 0.83
CA LEU A 10 13.18 0.13 -0.25
C LEU A 10 13.98 -0.34 -1.48
N THR A 11 14.96 0.45 -1.92
CA THR A 11 15.70 0.17 -3.17
C THR A 11 16.77 -0.92 -3.05
N SER A 12 17.11 -1.35 -1.84
CA SER A 12 17.98 -2.50 -1.62
C SER A 12 17.27 -3.84 -1.86
N VAL A 13 15.94 -3.83 -1.79
CA VAL A 13 15.07 -5.00 -2.00
C VAL A 13 14.37 -4.93 -3.34
N LEU A 14 13.90 -3.73 -3.71
CA LEU A 14 13.10 -3.49 -4.90
C LEU A 14 13.94 -2.77 -5.96
N PRO A 15 13.72 -3.07 -7.26
CA PRO A 15 14.24 -2.23 -8.33
C PRO A 15 13.81 -0.77 -8.11
N PRO A 16 14.69 0.23 -8.31
CA PRO A 16 14.36 1.64 -8.05
C PRO A 16 13.10 2.13 -8.75
N GLU A 17 12.81 1.61 -9.94
CA GLU A 17 11.61 1.92 -10.72
C GLU A 17 10.29 1.41 -10.10
N GLN A 18 10.35 0.55 -9.08
CA GLN A 18 9.18 0.07 -8.35
C GLN A 18 8.88 0.89 -7.09
N VAL A 19 9.73 1.86 -6.74
CA VAL A 19 9.53 2.77 -5.62
C VAL A 19 9.06 4.11 -6.17
N VAL A 20 7.77 4.39 -6.03
CA VAL A 20 7.20 5.62 -6.57
C VAL A 20 7.30 6.72 -5.52
N ARG A 21 7.93 7.83 -5.89
CA ARG A 21 8.01 9.05 -5.08
C ARG A 21 7.14 10.14 -5.69
N THR A 22 6.62 10.98 -4.82
CA THR A 22 5.76 12.10 -5.20
C THR A 22 6.50 13.42 -5.07
N ASP A 23 6.31 14.33 -6.02
CA ASP A 23 6.80 15.69 -5.87
C ASP A 23 6.24 16.33 -4.59
N TRP A 24 7.08 17.01 -3.83
CA TRP A 24 6.69 17.60 -2.54
C TRP A 24 5.42 18.45 -2.62
N SER A 25 5.32 19.30 -3.65
CA SER A 25 4.15 20.13 -3.87
C SER A 25 2.88 19.29 -4.09
N ALA A 26 2.96 18.20 -4.83
CA ALA A 26 1.82 17.33 -5.08
C ALA A 26 1.40 16.56 -3.81
N ALA A 27 2.39 16.08 -3.03
CA ALA A 27 2.11 15.44 -1.74
C ALA A 27 1.44 16.41 -0.75
N ALA A 28 1.89 17.66 -0.69
CA ALA A 28 1.33 18.68 0.19
C ALA A 28 -0.11 19.10 -0.17
N GLU A 29 -0.53 18.97 -1.43
CA GLU A 29 -1.92 19.20 -1.85
C GLU A 29 -2.87 18.11 -1.30
N VAL A 30 -2.35 16.89 -1.12
CA VAL A 30 -3.13 15.72 -0.69
C VAL A 30 -3.02 15.46 0.81
N ILE A 31 -1.90 15.80 1.45
CA ILE A 31 -1.64 15.55 2.87
C ILE A 31 -1.09 16.82 3.53
N ALA A 32 -1.64 17.21 4.69
CA ALA A 32 -1.16 18.35 5.46
C ALA A 32 -0.13 17.97 6.54
N ALA A 33 -0.07 16.71 6.93
CA ALA A 33 0.90 16.19 7.90
C ALA A 33 2.35 16.22 7.34
N PRO A 34 3.27 17.04 7.91
CA PRO A 34 4.59 17.26 7.33
C PRO A 34 5.44 15.99 7.18
N ASP A 35 5.40 15.11 8.17
CA ASP A 35 6.14 13.85 8.14
C ASP A 35 5.66 12.96 6.96
N ALA A 36 4.35 12.91 6.73
CA ALA A 36 3.76 12.10 5.65
C ALA A 36 4.09 12.66 4.27
N VAL A 37 4.10 13.99 4.13
CA VAL A 37 4.59 14.67 2.92
C VAL A 37 6.05 14.31 2.67
N ALA A 38 6.91 14.44 3.69
CA ALA A 38 8.33 14.11 3.57
C ALA A 38 8.55 12.64 3.19
N PHE A 39 7.80 11.73 3.79
CA PHE A 39 7.89 10.32 3.48
C PHE A 39 7.55 10.01 2.02
N LEU A 40 6.44 10.53 1.49
CA LEU A 40 6.06 10.29 0.08
C LEU A 40 7.07 10.89 -0.91
N SER A 41 7.71 11.99 -0.55
CA SER A 41 8.65 12.68 -1.43
C SER A 41 10.09 12.16 -1.37
N GLU A 42 10.56 11.79 -0.19
CA GLU A 42 11.96 11.40 0.03
C GLU A 42 12.16 9.89 0.02
N VAL A 43 11.17 9.13 0.52
CA VAL A 43 11.23 7.67 0.64
C VAL A 43 10.43 7.00 -0.48
N GLY A 44 9.12 7.29 -0.54
CA GLY A 44 8.19 6.74 -1.53
C GLY A 44 7.41 5.51 -1.07
N VAL A 45 6.55 5.01 -1.95
CA VAL A 45 5.70 3.84 -1.74
C VAL A 45 6.00 2.77 -2.80
N PRO A 46 6.20 1.49 -2.43
CA PRO A 46 6.34 0.41 -3.38
C PRO A 46 5.09 0.21 -4.24
N TRP A 47 5.25 -0.06 -5.54
CA TRP A 47 4.16 -0.50 -6.42
C TRP A 47 3.70 -1.95 -6.13
N CYS A 48 4.59 -2.77 -5.54
CA CYS A 48 4.31 -4.14 -5.10
C CYS A 48 3.59 -5.00 -6.16
N SER A 49 4.24 -5.26 -7.30
CA SER A 49 3.76 -6.19 -8.33
C SER A 49 2.30 -6.01 -8.79
N GLY A 50 1.77 -4.78 -8.72
CA GLY A 50 0.40 -4.45 -9.09
C GLY A 50 -0.62 -4.56 -7.97
N VAL A 51 -0.19 -4.74 -6.71
CA VAL A 51 -1.03 -4.59 -5.54
C VAL A 51 -1.41 -3.13 -5.37
N PHE A 52 -0.42 -2.25 -5.28
CA PHE A 52 -0.62 -0.82 -5.05
C PHE A 52 -0.26 -0.01 -6.29
N HIS A 53 -1.11 0.94 -6.64
CA HIS A 53 -0.86 1.90 -7.70
C HIS A 53 -1.02 3.31 -7.16
N LEU A 54 -0.02 4.16 -7.40
CA LEU A 54 -0.07 5.56 -6.94
C LEU A 54 -1.13 6.33 -7.74
N GLY A 55 -1.88 7.21 -7.08
CA GLY A 55 -2.84 8.07 -7.77
C GLY A 55 -2.15 8.98 -8.79
N SER A 56 -2.77 9.18 -9.96
CA SER A 56 -2.19 10.00 -11.04
C SER A 56 -1.88 11.45 -10.64
N SER A 57 -2.62 12.01 -9.67
CA SER A 57 -2.35 13.34 -9.12
C SER A 57 -1.07 13.43 -8.28
N LEU A 58 -0.56 12.29 -7.79
CA LEU A 58 0.65 12.20 -6.97
C LEU A 58 1.84 11.66 -7.76
N ALA A 59 1.62 11.08 -8.93
CA ALA A 59 2.67 10.53 -9.77
C ALA A 59 3.33 11.64 -10.60
N PRO A 60 4.67 11.83 -10.52
CA PRO A 60 5.38 12.70 -11.46
C PRO A 60 5.10 12.29 -12.91
N THR A 61 5.10 13.24 -13.85
CA THR A 61 4.80 12.98 -15.28
C THR A 61 5.71 11.93 -15.92
N SER A 62 6.91 11.72 -15.38
CA SER A 62 7.85 10.69 -15.84
C SER A 62 7.56 9.29 -15.31
N THR A 63 6.55 9.12 -14.45
CA THR A 63 6.19 7.82 -13.85
C THR A 63 5.56 6.94 -14.93
N PRO A 64 6.06 5.70 -15.13
CA PRO A 64 5.44 4.76 -16.08
C PRO A 64 3.97 4.49 -15.76
N ASP A 65 3.10 4.50 -16.77
CA ASP A 65 1.65 4.33 -16.63
C ASP A 65 1.25 3.10 -15.80
N ARG A 66 2.01 2.00 -15.94
CA ARG A 66 1.76 0.76 -15.19
C ARG A 66 1.81 0.92 -13.67
N LEU A 67 2.45 1.99 -13.16
CA LEU A 67 2.57 2.27 -11.73
C LEU A 67 1.46 3.21 -11.21
N VAL A 68 0.65 3.74 -12.13
CA VAL A 68 -0.30 4.80 -11.86
C VAL A 68 -1.72 4.24 -11.93
N SER A 69 -2.53 4.57 -10.93
CA SER A 69 -3.95 4.27 -10.93
C SER A 69 -4.72 5.37 -11.64
N GLU A 70 -5.33 5.06 -12.78
CA GLU A 70 -6.34 5.94 -13.38
C GLU A 70 -7.61 6.01 -12.51
N ARG A 71 -7.91 4.97 -11.73
CA ARG A 71 -9.02 4.99 -10.76
C ARG A 71 -8.78 5.95 -9.59
N GLY A 72 -7.51 6.28 -9.33
CA GLY A 72 -7.14 7.35 -8.40
C GLY A 72 -7.46 8.76 -8.90
N SER A 73 -8.03 8.90 -10.10
CA SER A 73 -8.46 10.20 -10.64
C SER A 73 -9.86 10.58 -10.16
N LEU A 74 -9.86 11.35 -9.06
CA LEU A 74 -10.95 12.20 -8.52
C LEU A 74 -11.89 11.57 -7.47
N PRO A 75 -12.23 12.34 -6.41
CA PRO A 75 -11.69 13.67 -6.04
C PRO A 75 -10.31 13.55 -5.37
N MET A 76 -9.43 14.55 -5.57
CA MET A 76 -8.12 14.59 -4.88
C MET A 76 -8.27 14.67 -3.35
N VAL A 77 -9.33 15.34 -2.88
CA VAL A 77 -9.64 15.51 -1.46
C VAL A 77 -11.16 15.41 -1.30
N ILE A 78 -11.60 14.71 -0.28
CA ILE A 78 -13.01 14.52 0.07
C ILE A 78 -13.25 14.75 1.55
N ASP A 79 -14.40 15.33 1.87
CA ASP A 79 -14.89 15.44 3.24
C ASP A 79 -15.60 14.16 3.65
N THR A 80 -15.20 13.59 4.80
CA THR A 80 -15.81 12.39 5.36
C THR A 80 -16.05 12.57 6.87
N PRO A 81 -16.84 11.69 7.50
CA PRO A 81 -16.96 11.66 8.97
C PRO A 81 -15.63 11.47 9.70
N PHE A 82 -14.59 10.98 9.02
CA PHE A 82 -13.25 10.77 9.57
C PHE A 82 -12.31 11.97 9.39
N GLY A 83 -12.78 13.02 8.73
CA GLY A 83 -12.04 14.22 8.33
C GLY A 83 -11.82 14.32 6.83
N GLU A 84 -10.99 15.28 6.42
CA GLU A 84 -10.58 15.42 5.02
C GLU A 84 -9.62 14.28 4.63
N LEU A 85 -9.99 13.54 3.58
CA LEU A 85 -9.21 12.43 3.04
C LEU A 85 -8.66 12.81 1.66
N GLY A 86 -7.36 12.71 1.48
CA GLY A 86 -6.68 12.88 0.20
C GLY A 86 -6.52 11.55 -0.55
N SER A 87 -6.68 11.55 -1.87
CA SER A 87 -6.50 10.37 -2.72
C SER A 87 -5.03 9.98 -2.81
N LEU A 88 -4.67 8.79 -2.34
CA LEU A 88 -3.32 8.25 -2.38
C LEU A 88 -3.11 7.33 -3.60
N GLY A 89 -4.13 6.59 -4.00
CA GLY A 89 -4.02 5.62 -5.09
C GLY A 89 -5.07 4.53 -5.03
N GLY A 90 -4.70 3.31 -5.42
CA GLY A 90 -5.59 2.15 -5.37
C GLY A 90 -4.86 0.86 -4.98
N LEU A 91 -5.56 -0.02 -4.29
CA LEU A 91 -5.16 -1.39 -3.99
C LEU A 91 -6.08 -2.34 -4.75
N GLN A 92 -5.60 -2.96 -5.82
CA GLN A 92 -6.41 -3.81 -6.71
C GLN A 92 -7.76 -3.16 -7.13
N TYR A 93 -8.85 -3.46 -6.43
CA TYR A 93 -10.22 -3.00 -6.69
C TYR A 93 -10.73 -1.93 -5.72
N VAL A 94 -9.93 -1.52 -4.72
CA VAL A 94 -10.30 -0.50 -3.74
C VAL A 94 -9.50 0.78 -3.93
N LEU A 95 -10.13 1.91 -3.60
CA LEU A 95 -9.48 3.22 -3.57
C LEU A 95 -8.78 3.41 -2.24
N VAL A 96 -7.59 4.01 -2.27
CA VAL A 96 -6.79 4.29 -1.08
C VAL A 96 -6.74 5.78 -0.84
N TYR A 97 -7.07 6.15 0.38
CA TYR A 97 -7.07 7.50 0.86
C TYR A 97 -6.13 7.67 2.05
N VAL A 98 -5.74 8.90 2.31
CA VAL A 98 -4.92 9.28 3.44
C VAL A 98 -5.57 10.48 4.13
N ARG A 99 -5.74 10.41 5.45
CA ARG A 99 -6.29 11.53 6.20
C ARG A 99 -5.28 12.67 6.26
N ARG A 100 -5.71 13.85 5.83
CA ARG A 100 -4.83 15.02 5.66
C ARG A 100 -4.09 15.41 6.93
N SER A 101 -4.78 15.34 8.07
CA SER A 101 -4.29 15.88 9.34
C SER A 101 -3.14 15.10 9.97
N ASP A 102 -3.08 13.78 9.74
CA ASP A 102 -2.17 12.89 10.47
C ASP A 102 -1.61 11.71 9.65
N GLY A 103 -2.03 11.52 8.40
CA GLY A 103 -1.46 10.51 7.52
C GLY A 103 -2.04 9.10 7.68
N VAL A 104 -3.10 8.90 8.49
CA VAL A 104 -3.79 7.60 8.60
C VAL A 104 -4.33 7.18 7.25
N VAL A 105 -4.15 5.91 6.87
CA VAL A 105 -4.53 5.40 5.55
C VAL A 105 -5.85 4.63 5.65
N PHE A 106 -6.74 4.91 4.70
CA PHE A 106 -8.05 4.29 4.56
C PHE A 106 -8.19 3.62 3.20
N ALA A 107 -9.00 2.58 3.13
CA ALA A 107 -9.48 1.99 1.89
C ALA A 107 -11.00 2.04 1.80
N THR A 108 -11.53 2.13 0.59
CA THR A 108 -12.97 1.97 0.33
C THR A 108 -13.16 1.29 -1.01
N SER A 109 -14.16 0.41 -1.10
CA SER A 109 -14.61 -0.06 -2.40
C SER A 109 -15.53 1.01 -3.02
N GLU A 110 -15.52 1.15 -4.35
CA GLU A 110 -16.39 2.11 -5.05
C GLU A 110 -17.89 1.75 -4.93
N ASN A 111 -18.20 0.52 -4.53
CA ASN A 111 -19.56 -0.04 -4.53
C ASN A 111 -20.08 -0.47 -3.15
N SER A 112 -19.32 -0.24 -2.06
CA SER A 112 -19.74 -0.67 -0.73
C SER A 112 -20.52 0.42 -0.03
N ASP A 113 -21.68 0.05 0.51
CA ASP A 113 -22.39 0.82 1.53
C ASP A 113 -21.61 0.87 2.86
N GLU A 114 -20.51 0.09 2.96
CA GLU A 114 -19.72 -0.18 4.18
C GLU A 114 -18.72 0.94 4.57
N GLY A 115 -18.55 1.98 3.74
CA GLY A 115 -17.75 3.16 4.10
C GLY A 115 -16.23 2.95 4.03
N TYR A 116 -15.47 3.72 4.82
CA TYR A 116 -14.01 3.74 4.79
C TYR A 116 -13.43 2.83 5.88
N GLU A 117 -12.69 1.81 5.46
CA GLU A 117 -11.91 0.94 6.34
C GLU A 117 -10.57 1.62 6.66
N ARG A 118 -10.18 1.68 7.94
CA ARG A 118 -8.83 2.11 8.31
C ARG A 118 -7.87 0.95 8.09
N ILE A 119 -6.98 1.06 7.12
CA ILE A 119 -6.06 -0.01 6.75
C ILE A 119 -4.62 0.20 7.25
N HIS A 120 -4.18 1.44 7.55
CA HIS A 120 -2.90 1.68 8.22
C HIS A 120 -2.95 2.92 9.12
N SER A 121 -2.09 2.93 10.14
CA SER A 121 -1.93 4.08 11.03
C SER A 121 -1.11 5.22 10.41
N ASP A 122 -0.23 4.94 9.44
CA ASP A 122 0.43 5.94 8.61
C ASP A 122 0.94 5.36 7.27
N VAL A 123 1.42 6.24 6.37
CA VAL A 123 1.98 5.85 5.06
C VAL A 123 3.25 4.98 5.17
N SER A 124 4.00 5.06 6.26
CA SER A 124 5.19 4.22 6.46
C SER A 124 4.82 2.75 6.74
N SER A 125 3.70 2.53 7.43
CA SER A 125 3.12 1.21 7.65
C SER A 125 2.64 0.56 6.35
N LEU A 126 1.98 1.33 5.47
CA LEU A 126 1.62 0.87 4.13
C LEU A 126 2.88 0.45 3.34
N SER A 127 3.88 1.32 3.25
CA SER A 127 5.13 1.00 2.55
C SER A 127 5.85 -0.21 3.14
N LYS A 128 5.84 -0.38 4.46
CA LYS A 128 6.46 -1.55 5.11
C LYS A 128 5.73 -2.83 4.73
N LEU A 129 4.40 -2.85 4.79
CA LEU A 129 3.62 -4.04 4.44
C LEU A 129 3.87 -4.44 2.98
N LEU A 130 3.84 -3.48 2.06
CA LEU A 130 4.11 -3.71 0.63
C LEU A 130 5.54 -4.24 0.40
N LEU A 131 6.54 -3.69 1.09
CA LEU A 131 7.93 -4.20 1.05
C LEU A 131 8.02 -5.64 1.56
N LEU A 132 7.30 -5.97 2.63
CA LEU A 132 7.31 -7.32 3.20
C LEU A 132 6.65 -8.34 2.27
N ILE A 133 5.55 -7.97 1.58
CA ILE A 133 4.93 -8.81 0.55
C ILE A 133 5.96 -9.16 -0.53
N GLU A 134 6.63 -8.15 -1.12
CA GLU A 134 7.59 -8.37 -2.19
C GLU A 134 8.82 -9.17 -1.72
N SER A 135 9.37 -8.84 -0.55
CA SER A 135 10.60 -9.49 -0.05
C SER A 135 10.40 -10.91 0.45
N LYS A 136 9.20 -11.26 0.92
CA LYS A 136 8.89 -12.59 1.46
C LYS A 136 8.13 -13.47 0.48
N ALA A 137 7.64 -12.93 -0.64
CA ALA A 137 7.01 -13.72 -1.68
C ALA A 137 7.96 -14.83 -2.14
N PRO A 138 7.53 -16.10 -2.08
CA PRO A 138 8.30 -17.21 -2.63
C PRO A 138 8.56 -17.02 -4.13
N ASP A 139 9.66 -17.62 -4.61
CA ASP A 139 10.01 -17.59 -6.02
C ASP A 139 8.82 -18.06 -6.90
N PRO A 140 8.34 -17.22 -7.82
CA PRO A 140 7.19 -17.54 -8.67
C PRO A 140 7.43 -18.71 -9.62
N ASP A 141 8.69 -19.11 -9.83
CA ASP A 141 9.04 -20.23 -10.71
C ASP A 141 9.06 -21.59 -9.98
N LEU A 142 8.83 -21.60 -8.65
CA LEU A 142 8.67 -22.84 -7.88
C LEU A 142 7.37 -23.57 -8.22
N PRO A 143 7.37 -24.93 -8.20
CA PRO A 143 6.16 -25.71 -8.30
C PRO A 143 5.16 -25.36 -7.18
N TYR A 144 3.87 -25.26 -7.50
CA TYR A 144 2.83 -24.83 -6.55
C TYR A 144 2.85 -25.63 -5.23
N ALA A 145 3.05 -26.95 -5.30
CA ALA A 145 3.09 -27.80 -4.11
C ALA A 145 4.27 -27.49 -3.17
N GLU A 146 5.38 -26.98 -3.71
CA GLU A 146 6.57 -26.57 -2.96
C GLU A 146 6.44 -25.12 -2.48
N ALA A 147 5.83 -24.25 -3.29
CA ALA A 147 5.64 -22.84 -2.98
C ALA A 147 4.56 -22.60 -1.92
N LEU A 148 3.46 -23.36 -1.92
CA LEU A 148 2.32 -23.18 -1.03
C LEU A 148 2.68 -23.09 0.47
N PRO A 149 3.47 -24.02 1.05
CA PRO A 149 3.88 -23.89 2.45
C PRO A 149 4.77 -22.67 2.71
N LEU A 150 5.52 -22.18 1.72
CA LEU A 150 6.34 -20.97 1.84
C LEU A 150 5.46 -19.71 1.83
N TYR A 151 4.42 -19.68 0.98
CA TYR A 151 3.43 -18.59 0.96
C TYR A 151 2.68 -18.50 2.29
N ALA A 152 2.18 -19.63 2.81
CA ALA A 152 1.49 -19.67 4.11
C ALA A 152 2.41 -19.17 5.24
N ARG A 153 3.68 -19.57 5.23
CA ARG A 153 4.67 -19.08 6.20
C ARG A 153 4.93 -17.58 6.03
N ALA A 154 5.09 -17.10 4.80
CA ALA A 154 5.32 -15.69 4.52
C ALA A 154 4.15 -14.83 4.99
N ALA A 155 2.89 -15.26 4.75
CA ALA A 155 1.70 -14.57 5.24
C ALA A 155 1.73 -14.39 6.77
N ALA A 156 1.98 -15.47 7.51
CA ALA A 156 2.06 -15.43 8.98
C ALA A 156 3.21 -14.55 9.49
N GLU A 157 4.36 -14.56 8.81
CA GLU A 157 5.48 -13.68 9.16
C GLU A 157 5.17 -12.20 8.88
N ILE A 158 4.51 -11.89 7.75
CA ILE A 158 4.09 -10.51 7.41
C ILE A 158 3.11 -9.98 8.47
N GLU A 159 2.07 -10.75 8.78
CA GLU A 159 1.06 -10.38 9.77
C GLU A 159 1.69 -10.12 11.14
N ALA A 160 2.56 -11.02 11.60
CA ALA A 160 3.24 -10.90 12.89
C ALA A 160 4.18 -9.68 12.96
N GLU A 161 4.97 -9.45 11.90
CA GLU A 161 5.91 -8.32 11.85
C GLU A 161 5.20 -6.97 11.82
N ILE A 162 4.11 -6.85 11.05
CA ILE A 162 3.33 -5.61 10.96
C ILE A 162 2.55 -5.38 12.25
N SER A 163 1.82 -6.38 12.74
CA SER A 163 0.96 -6.25 13.94
C SER A 163 1.73 -5.93 15.22
N ALA A 164 3.02 -6.24 15.27
CA ALA A 164 3.90 -5.86 16.38
C ALA A 164 4.09 -4.33 16.52
N VAL A 165 3.86 -3.56 15.44
CA VAL A 165 4.07 -2.10 15.40
C VAL A 165 2.79 -1.35 15.05
N ASP A 166 2.05 -1.83 14.05
CA ASP A 166 0.76 -1.27 13.62
C ASP A 166 -0.31 -2.36 13.59
N PRO A 167 -1.25 -2.39 14.56
CA PRO A 167 -2.32 -3.38 14.57
C PRO A 167 -3.45 -3.05 13.58
N ALA A 168 -3.49 -1.85 12.99
CA ALA A 168 -4.61 -1.41 12.14
C ALA A 168 -4.87 -2.31 10.92
N PRO A 169 -3.86 -2.80 10.17
CA PRO A 169 -4.09 -3.59 8.96
C PRO A 169 -4.88 -4.88 9.20
N PHE A 170 -4.77 -5.49 10.38
CA PHE A 170 -5.37 -6.79 10.71
C PHE A 170 -6.34 -6.69 11.90
N ALA A 171 -6.85 -5.48 12.18
CA ALA A 171 -7.80 -5.28 13.27
C ALA A 171 -9.18 -5.88 12.97
N ASP A 172 -9.55 -5.94 11.69
CA ASP A 172 -10.78 -6.55 11.21
C ASP A 172 -10.46 -7.93 10.57
N PRO A 173 -11.02 -9.04 11.08
CA PRO A 173 -10.84 -10.35 10.47
C PRO A 173 -11.42 -10.46 9.06
N ASP A 174 -12.38 -9.60 8.69
CA ASP A 174 -12.98 -9.55 7.36
C ASP A 174 -12.48 -8.32 6.55
N GLY A 175 -11.38 -7.68 7.01
CA GLY A 175 -10.80 -6.48 6.41
C GLY A 175 -9.93 -6.77 5.19
N PHE A 176 -9.63 -5.73 4.41
CA PHE A 176 -8.91 -5.84 3.13
C PHE A 176 -7.60 -6.63 3.23
N TRP A 177 -6.75 -6.31 4.22
CA TRP A 177 -5.44 -6.95 4.33
C TRP A 177 -5.51 -8.37 4.88
N THR A 178 -6.49 -8.69 5.72
CA THR A 178 -6.73 -10.06 6.19
C THR A 178 -7.13 -10.94 5.02
N ASP A 179 -8.11 -10.52 4.22
CA ASP A 179 -8.53 -11.21 2.99
C ASP A 179 -7.39 -11.36 1.97
N PHE A 180 -6.58 -10.31 1.83
CA PHE A 180 -5.41 -10.33 0.97
C PHE A 180 -4.37 -11.36 1.45
N LEU A 181 -4.03 -11.37 2.74
CA LEU A 181 -3.02 -12.29 3.28
C LEU A 181 -3.50 -13.74 3.28
N ASP A 182 -4.79 -14.00 3.49
CA ASP A 182 -5.36 -15.34 3.32
C ASP A 182 -5.21 -15.83 1.88
N SER A 183 -5.51 -14.95 0.91
CA SER A 183 -5.33 -15.25 -0.52
C SER A 183 -3.86 -15.43 -0.90
N PHE A 184 -2.97 -14.60 -0.36
CA PHE A 184 -1.52 -14.70 -0.54
C PHE A 184 -0.98 -16.01 0.06
N GLY A 185 -1.36 -16.33 1.30
CA GLY A 185 -0.99 -17.57 2.00
C GLY A 185 -1.49 -18.83 1.30
N GLY A 186 -2.64 -18.76 0.62
CA GLY A 186 -3.17 -19.82 -0.23
C GLY A 186 -2.47 -19.96 -1.60
N GLY A 187 -1.49 -19.10 -1.92
CA GLY A 187 -0.81 -19.07 -3.22
C GLY A 187 -1.72 -18.65 -4.38
N ILE A 188 -2.75 -17.84 -4.09
CA ILE A 188 -3.68 -17.30 -5.10
C ILE A 188 -3.13 -15.98 -5.68
N TYR A 189 -2.36 -15.22 -4.90
CA TYR A 189 -1.75 -13.94 -5.28
C TYR A 189 -0.28 -13.84 -4.79
N PRO A 190 0.64 -13.17 -5.52
CA PRO A 190 0.52 -12.62 -6.86
C PRO A 190 0.69 -13.71 -7.91
N ARG A 191 -0.40 -14.10 -8.61
CA ARG A 191 -0.25 -14.90 -9.82
C ARG A 191 0.23 -13.97 -10.91
N LYS A 192 1.45 -14.18 -11.42
CA LYS A 192 1.82 -13.72 -12.77
C LYS A 192 0.60 -13.93 -13.68
N PRO A 193 0.19 -12.96 -14.52
CA PRO A 193 -0.69 -13.29 -15.62
C PRO A 193 0.00 -14.41 -16.39
N ARG A 194 -0.64 -15.58 -16.45
CA ARG A 194 -0.19 -16.66 -17.32
C ARG A 194 -0.31 -16.24 -18.78
#